data_AF-V3ZL34-F1
#
_entry.id   AF-V3ZL34-F1
#
_cell.length_a   1.000
_cell.length_b   1.000
_cell.length_c   1.000
_cell.angle_alpha   90.00
_cell.angle_beta   90.00
_cell.angle_gamma   90.00
#
_symmetry.space_group_name_H-M   'P 1'
#
loop_
_entity.id
_entity.type
_entity.pdbx_description
1 polymer ?
#
loop_
_entity_poly.entity_id
_entity_poly.type
_entity_poly.pdbx_seq_one_letter_code
_entity_poly.pdbx_strand_id
1 'polypeptide(L)'
;MAGFDDAGVFFSDNFGSEEQHDEQHINRQQVKKRFKDFIRQFHEGNFSYKISFEDAVKEVADEVTRPRPEGEEDVEDIQITLTSNANPYCIRDLKSDQMSRLVKIPGIIIAASNVKAKATKLTMQCRSCGNSVNNVSVKPGLEGYALPRKCNT
;
A
#
# COMPACT_ATOMS: atom_id res chain seq x y z
N MET A 1 6.24 18.66 20.90
CA MET A 1 5.37 17.73 20.15
C MET A 1 5.82 17.71 18.69
N ALA A 2 6.99 17.10 18.43
CA ALA A 2 7.54 16.90 17.10
C ALA A 2 8.13 15.49 17.12
N GLY A 3 7.61 14.59 16.30
CA GLY A 3 8.01 13.17 16.36
C GLY A 3 6.92 12.16 15.98
N PHE A 4 5.73 12.61 15.55
CA PHE A 4 4.68 11.69 15.06
C PHE A 4 4.64 11.55 13.53
N ASP A 5 5.50 12.28 12.79
CA ASP A 5 5.50 12.32 11.32
C ASP A 5 6.77 11.77 10.67
N ASP A 6 7.67 11.14 11.44
CA ASP A 6 8.85 10.49 10.87
C ASP A 6 8.50 9.07 10.41
N ALA A 7 7.69 8.98 9.35
CA ALA A 7 7.55 7.74 8.59
C ALA A 7 8.91 7.49 7.91
N GLY A 8 9.82 6.81 8.63
CA GLY A 8 11.17 6.54 8.19
C GLY A 8 11.17 6.04 6.75
N VAL A 9 11.61 6.91 5.83
CA VAL A 9 11.78 6.51 4.43
C VAL A 9 13.06 5.69 4.38
N PHE A 10 12.91 4.38 4.50
CA PHE A 10 14.02 3.45 4.42
C PHE A 10 14.46 3.33 2.96
N PHE A 11 15.50 4.06 2.60
CA PHE A 11 16.23 3.81 1.37
C PHE A 11 17.12 2.59 1.59
N SER A 12 16.88 1.51 0.84
CA SER A 12 17.95 0.54 0.62
C SER A 12 18.89 1.15 -0.40
N ASP A 13 19.84 1.95 0.09
CA ASP A 13 20.97 2.35 -0.74
C ASP A 13 21.61 1.08 -1.28
N ASN A 14 21.86 1.11 -2.58
CA ASN A 14 22.44 0.05 -3.36
C ASN A 14 23.63 -0.54 -2.60
N PHE A 15 23.44 -1.74 -2.00
CA PHE A 15 24.41 -2.39 -1.13
C PHE A 15 25.80 -2.29 -1.76
N GLY A 16 26.65 -1.48 -1.13
CA GLY A 16 28.07 -1.43 -1.42
C GLY A 16 28.62 -2.84 -1.35
N SER A 17 29.41 -3.16 -2.35
CA SER A 17 30.18 -4.39 -2.47
C SER A 17 31.14 -4.55 -1.30
N GLU A 18 30.72 -5.18 -0.22
CA GLU A 18 31.65 -5.81 0.73
C GLU A 18 31.10 -7.18 1.11
N GLU A 19 31.89 -8.19 0.73
CA GLU A 19 31.64 -9.61 0.91
C GLU A 19 31.74 -9.96 2.40
N GLN A 20 30.70 -10.57 2.97
CA GLN A 20 30.86 -11.63 3.97
C GLN A 20 29.58 -12.46 4.07
N HIS A 21 29.79 -13.78 3.96
CA HIS A 21 28.82 -14.86 3.97
C HIS A 21 27.95 -14.87 5.23
N ASP A 22 26.64 -15.08 5.08
CA ASP A 22 25.91 -16.04 5.93
C ASP A 22 24.63 -16.55 5.26
N GLU A 23 24.41 -17.86 5.42
CA GLU A 23 23.50 -18.73 4.67
C GLU A 23 22.02 -18.64 5.11
N GLN A 24 21.24 -17.75 4.48
CA GLN A 24 19.82 -18.01 4.21
C GLN A 24 19.50 -17.61 2.78
N HIS A 25 19.67 -18.57 1.87
CA HIS A 25 19.55 -18.36 0.43
C HIS A 25 18.07 -18.30 0.00
N ILE A 26 17.28 -17.39 0.58
CA ILE A 26 16.09 -16.87 -0.11
C ILE A 26 16.61 -16.35 -1.44
N ASN A 27 16.09 -16.88 -2.55
CA ASN A 27 16.61 -16.61 -3.87
C ASN A 27 16.33 -15.14 -4.26
N ARG A 28 17.16 -14.21 -3.74
CA ARG A 28 17.06 -12.76 -3.94
C ARG A 28 17.02 -12.42 -5.43
N GLN A 29 17.65 -13.24 -6.27
CA GLN A 29 17.60 -13.10 -7.72
C GLN A 29 16.23 -13.46 -8.30
N GLN A 30 15.58 -14.54 -7.81
CA GLN A 30 14.20 -14.87 -8.21
C GLN A 30 13.18 -13.84 -7.70
N VAL A 31 13.30 -13.34 -6.47
CA VAL A 31 12.42 -12.30 -5.93
C VAL A 31 12.58 -11.02 -6.75
N LYS A 32 13.81 -10.59 -7.03
CA LYS A 32 14.10 -9.45 -7.91
C LYS A 32 13.55 -9.64 -9.32
N LYS A 33 13.62 -10.87 -9.86
CA LYS A 33 13.10 -11.18 -11.19
C LYS A 33 11.57 -11.14 -11.21
N ARG A 34 10.90 -11.73 -10.23
CA ARG A 34 9.42 -11.66 -10.08
C ARG A 34 8.94 -10.22 -9.89
N PHE A 35 9.64 -9.44 -9.08
CA PHE A 35 9.36 -8.02 -8.87
C PHE A 35 9.55 -7.19 -10.15
N LYS A 36 10.63 -7.46 -10.90
CA LYS A 36 10.90 -6.79 -12.19
C LYS A 36 9.87 -7.16 -13.26
N ASP A 37 9.45 -8.42 -13.33
CA ASP A 37 8.46 -8.87 -14.29
C ASP A 37 7.05 -8.36 -13.93
N PHE A 38 6.74 -8.23 -12.63
CA PHE A 38 5.53 -7.56 -12.14
C PHE A 38 5.49 -6.07 -12.48
N ILE A 39 6.60 -5.33 -12.25
CA ILE A 39 6.69 -3.90 -12.63
C ILE A 39 6.54 -3.71 -14.15
N ARG A 40 6.98 -4.68 -14.97
CA ARG A 40 6.77 -4.63 -16.43
C ARG A 40 5.32 -4.83 -16.83
N GLN A 41 4.57 -5.67 -16.11
CA GLN A 41 3.14 -5.91 -16.34
C GLN A 41 2.22 -4.82 -15.76
N PHE A 42 2.77 -3.94 -14.92
CA PHE A 42 2.08 -2.85 -14.21
C PHE A 42 1.29 -1.87 -15.12
N HIS A 43 1.57 -1.84 -16.42
CA HIS A 43 0.95 -0.87 -17.34
C HIS A 43 -0.43 -1.27 -17.91
N GLU A 44 -0.95 -2.47 -17.63
CA GLU A 44 -2.18 -2.96 -18.28
C GLU A 44 -3.41 -3.05 -17.37
N GLY A 45 -3.37 -2.55 -16.12
CA GLY A 45 -4.47 -2.76 -15.16
C GLY A 45 -4.80 -1.56 -14.26
N ASN A 46 -6.09 -1.46 -13.91
CA ASN A 46 -6.68 -0.51 -12.97
C ASN A 46 -5.96 -0.51 -11.59
N PHE A 47 -6.17 0.52 -10.75
CA PHE A 47 -5.55 0.78 -9.43
C PHE A 47 -5.49 -0.38 -8.41
N SER A 48 -6.07 -1.55 -8.73
CA SER A 48 -5.96 -2.79 -7.96
C SER A 48 -4.52 -3.26 -7.76
N TYR A 49 -3.58 -2.86 -8.61
CA TYR A 49 -2.17 -3.29 -8.51
C TYR A 49 -1.47 -2.79 -7.24
N LYS A 50 -1.89 -1.66 -6.66
CA LYS A 50 -1.20 -1.07 -5.50
C LYS A 50 -1.39 -1.96 -4.27
N ILE A 51 -2.61 -2.45 -4.06
CA ILE A 51 -2.96 -3.31 -2.92
C ILE A 51 -2.15 -4.62 -3.00
N SER A 52 -2.11 -5.26 -4.18
CA SER A 52 -1.32 -6.49 -4.36
C SER A 52 0.17 -6.30 -4.11
N PHE A 53 0.69 -5.09 -4.33
CA PHE A 53 2.09 -4.78 -4.09
C PHE A 53 2.39 -4.57 -2.60
N GLU A 54 1.48 -3.91 -1.87
CA GLU A 54 1.57 -3.76 -0.42
C GLU A 54 1.49 -5.13 0.28
N ASP A 55 0.59 -6.01 -0.18
CA ASP A 55 0.48 -7.39 0.32
C ASP A 55 1.78 -8.18 0.08
N ALA A 56 2.33 -8.14 -1.14
CA ALA A 56 3.56 -8.85 -1.47
C ALA A 56 4.77 -8.33 -0.68
N VAL A 57 4.85 -7.02 -0.44
CA VAL A 57 5.92 -6.44 0.39
C VAL A 57 5.75 -6.83 1.85
N LYS A 58 4.52 -6.94 2.35
CA LYS A 58 4.25 -7.42 3.70
C LYS A 58 4.73 -8.86 3.91
N GLU A 59 4.47 -9.75 2.95
CA GLU A 59 4.97 -11.13 2.97
C GLU A 59 6.51 -11.19 2.99
N VAL A 60 7.17 -10.44 2.09
CA VAL A 60 8.64 -10.41 2.05
C VAL A 60 9.24 -9.78 3.31
N ALA A 61 8.59 -8.76 3.88
CA ALA A 61 9.01 -8.13 5.13
C ALA A 61 8.90 -9.11 6.30
N ASP A 62 7.84 -9.92 6.37
CA ASP A 62 7.70 -10.99 7.37
C ASP A 62 8.86 -11.98 7.31
N GLU A 63 9.24 -12.43 6.11
CA GLU A 63 10.35 -13.37 5.93
C GLU A 63 11.69 -12.77 6.40
N VAL A 64 11.98 -11.52 6.04
CA VAL A 64 13.28 -10.87 6.27
C VAL A 64 13.49 -10.45 7.73
N THR A 65 12.43 -10.10 8.43
CA THR A 65 12.53 -9.50 9.78
C THR A 65 12.50 -10.53 10.91
N ARG A 66 12.44 -11.84 10.60
CA ARG A 66 12.50 -12.91 11.60
C ARG A 66 13.95 -13.17 12.04
N PRO A 67 14.23 -13.36 13.35
CA PRO A 67 13.32 -13.32 14.50
C PRO A 67 13.11 -11.90 15.06
N ARG A 68 11.87 -11.58 15.40
CA ARG A 68 11.50 -10.30 16.02
C ARG A 68 11.54 -10.37 17.55
N PRO A 69 11.75 -9.23 18.23
CA PRO A 69 11.69 -9.18 19.69
C PRO A 69 10.31 -9.58 20.22
N GLU A 70 10.28 -10.11 21.44
CA GLU A 70 9.04 -10.51 22.12
C GLU A 70 8.11 -9.29 22.27
N GLY A 71 6.88 -9.40 21.74
CA GLY A 71 5.86 -8.35 21.76
C GLY A 71 5.47 -7.78 20.39
N GLU A 72 6.23 -8.06 19.32
CA GLU A 72 5.97 -7.58 17.96
C GLU A 72 6.00 -8.74 16.94
N GLU A 73 5.17 -9.75 17.20
CA GLU A 73 5.12 -10.99 16.41
C GLU A 73 4.51 -10.79 15.01
N ASP A 74 3.55 -9.87 14.87
CA ASP A 74 2.84 -9.61 13.62
C ASP A 74 3.47 -8.45 12.82
N VAL A 75 3.44 -8.54 11.49
CA VAL A 75 3.88 -7.44 10.61
C VAL A 75 2.76 -6.42 10.51
N GLU A 76 3.10 -5.15 10.76
CA GLU A 76 2.24 -4.02 10.50
C GLU A 76 1.93 -3.85 8.99
N ASP A 77 0.90 -3.08 8.68
CA ASP A 77 0.56 -2.77 7.30
C ASP A 77 1.58 -1.78 6.70
N ILE A 78 2.08 -2.08 5.50
CA ILE A 78 3.13 -1.30 4.84
C ILE A 78 2.53 -0.46 3.72
N GLN A 79 2.73 0.85 3.77
CA GLN A 79 2.31 1.76 2.70
C GLN A 79 3.45 1.99 1.71
N ILE A 80 3.15 1.83 0.42
CA ILE A 80 4.15 2.04 -0.64
C ILE A 80 3.95 3.38 -1.34
N THR A 81 5.07 4.08 -1.55
CA THR A 81 5.13 5.34 -2.30
C THR A 81 5.91 5.14 -3.59
N LEU A 82 5.33 5.54 -4.72
CA LEU A 82 5.98 5.50 -6.03
C LEU A 82 6.50 6.88 -6.39
N THR A 83 7.78 6.96 -6.75
CA THR A 83 8.40 8.18 -7.26
C THR A 83 8.80 7.99 -8.72
N SER A 84 8.64 9.04 -9.53
CA SER A 84 8.98 8.99 -10.96
C SER A 84 9.60 10.28 -11.44
N ASN A 85 10.69 10.14 -12.21
CA ASN A 85 11.37 11.23 -12.89
C ASN A 85 10.77 11.56 -14.26
N ALA A 86 9.60 11.00 -14.61
CA ALA A 86 8.90 11.32 -15.85
C ALA A 86 8.58 12.82 -15.97
N ASN A 87 8.39 13.29 -17.21
CA ASN A 87 7.97 14.67 -17.46
C ASN A 87 6.56 14.91 -16.91
N PRO A 88 6.33 16.03 -16.20
CA PRO A 88 5.04 16.32 -15.62
C PRO A 88 4.04 16.84 -16.69
N TYR A 89 2.75 16.57 -16.48
CA TYR A 89 1.64 17.08 -17.27
C TYR A 89 1.09 18.38 -16.66
N CYS A 90 0.67 19.32 -17.50
CA CYS A 90 -0.09 20.46 -16.98
C CYS A 90 -1.48 19.99 -16.52
N ILE A 91 -2.00 20.56 -15.42
CA ILE A 91 -3.37 20.27 -14.96
C ILE A 91 -4.43 20.53 -16.05
N ARG A 92 -4.15 21.46 -16.96
CA ARG A 92 -4.99 21.81 -18.11
C ARG A 92 -5.07 20.71 -19.17
N ASP A 93 -4.11 19.79 -19.20
CA ASP A 93 -4.02 18.70 -20.17
C ASP A 93 -4.67 17.41 -19.65
N LEU A 94 -5.20 17.40 -18.43
CA LEU A 94 -5.96 16.28 -17.89
C LEU A 94 -7.30 16.15 -18.64
N LYS A 95 -7.41 15.08 -19.43
CA LYS A 95 -8.63 14.70 -20.16
C LYS A 95 -9.13 13.33 -19.69
N SER A 96 -10.33 12.95 -20.12
CA SER A 96 -11.01 11.72 -19.69
C SER A 96 -10.26 10.43 -20.05
N ASP A 97 -9.39 10.47 -21.06
CA ASP A 97 -8.50 9.38 -21.45
C ASP A 97 -7.47 9.02 -20.36
N GLN A 98 -7.14 9.98 -19.49
CA GLN A 98 -6.24 9.80 -18.36
C GLN A 98 -6.98 9.39 -17.08
N MET A 99 -8.30 9.15 -17.14
CA MET A 99 -9.03 8.63 -16.00
C MET A 99 -8.49 7.25 -15.61
N SER A 100 -8.26 7.06 -14.31
CA SER A 100 -7.71 5.82 -13.74
C SER A 100 -6.28 5.47 -14.14
N ARG A 101 -5.48 6.48 -14.49
CA ARG A 101 -4.04 6.36 -14.77
C ARG A 101 -3.21 7.18 -13.78
N LEU A 102 -1.95 6.79 -13.58
CA LEU A 102 -1.00 7.58 -12.80
C LEU A 102 -0.56 8.80 -13.61
N VAL A 103 -0.69 9.98 -12.99
CA VAL A 103 -0.30 11.26 -13.58
C VAL A 103 0.65 11.99 -12.64
N LYS A 104 1.61 12.71 -13.22
CA LYS A 104 2.52 13.60 -12.49
C LYS A 104 2.17 15.03 -12.87
N ILE A 105 1.82 15.87 -11.90
CA ILE A 105 1.35 17.24 -12.13
C ILE A 105 2.14 18.20 -11.24
N PRO A 106 2.69 19.30 -11.78
CA PRO A 106 3.37 20.30 -10.98
C PRO A 106 2.36 21.31 -10.42
N GLY A 107 2.60 21.82 -9.21
CA GLY A 107 1.71 22.80 -8.58
C GLY A 107 2.21 23.32 -7.24
N ILE A 108 1.44 24.27 -6.66
CA ILE A 108 1.68 24.85 -5.34
C ILE A 108 0.44 24.56 -4.48
N ILE A 109 0.64 24.10 -3.24
CA ILE A 109 -0.45 23.85 -2.30
C ILE A 109 -0.93 25.17 -1.71
N ILE A 110 -2.21 25.51 -1.90
CA ILE A 110 -2.81 26.77 -1.38
C ILE A 110 -3.67 26.56 -0.13
N ALA A 111 -4.12 25.33 0.12
CA ALA A 111 -4.96 24.97 1.26
C ALA A 111 -4.88 23.46 1.53
N ALA A 112 -5.10 23.06 2.78
CA ALA A 112 -5.22 21.67 3.20
C ALA A 112 -6.38 21.53 4.21
N SER A 113 -7.09 20.41 4.17
CA SER A 113 -8.14 20.09 5.16
C SER A 113 -7.55 19.46 6.41
N ASN A 114 -8.26 19.58 7.54
CA ASN A 114 -7.92 18.86 8.77
C ASN A 114 -7.97 17.34 8.58
N VAL A 115 -7.16 16.63 9.37
CA VAL A 115 -7.11 15.16 9.41
C VAL A 115 -8.48 14.60 9.79
N LYS A 116 -8.93 13.57 9.07
CA LYS A 116 -10.16 12.82 9.35
C LYS A 116 -9.85 11.34 9.40
N ALA A 117 -10.43 10.63 10.36
CA ALA A 117 -10.32 9.18 10.42
C ALA A 117 -11.12 8.53 9.28
N LYS A 118 -10.52 7.57 8.59
CA LYS A 118 -11.20 6.71 7.60
C LYS A 118 -11.00 5.25 8.02
N ALA A 119 -12.09 4.49 8.12
CA ALA A 119 -12.03 3.08 8.45
C ALA A 119 -11.52 2.25 7.26
N THR A 120 -10.61 1.31 7.52
CA THR A 120 -10.07 0.33 6.55
C THR A 120 -10.77 -1.02 6.67
N LYS A 121 -11.10 -1.43 7.90
CA LYS A 121 -11.86 -2.64 8.23
C LYS A 121 -13.08 -2.26 9.06
N LEU A 122 -14.22 -2.87 8.75
CA LEU A 122 -15.48 -2.67 9.46
C LEU A 122 -15.96 -3.98 10.06
N THR A 123 -16.55 -3.89 11.23
CA THR A 123 -17.35 -4.96 11.82
C THR A 123 -18.76 -4.42 12.00
N MET A 124 -19.76 -5.17 11.56
CA MET A 124 -21.17 -4.77 11.63
C MET A 124 -22.00 -5.88 12.27
N GLN A 125 -23.01 -5.49 13.06
CA GLN A 125 -23.90 -6.41 13.75
C GLN A 125 -25.35 -6.11 13.39
N CYS A 126 -26.11 -7.14 13.05
CA CYS A 126 -27.55 -7.02 12.84
C CYS A 126 -28.24 -6.80 14.19
N ARG A 127 -29.07 -5.75 14.26
CA ARG A 127 -29.83 -5.39 15.47
C ARG A 127 -30.85 -6.46 15.88
N SER A 128 -31.44 -7.18 14.92
CA SER A 128 -32.58 -8.07 15.18
C SER A 128 -32.16 -9.48 15.60
N CYS A 129 -31.18 -10.08 14.92
CA CYS A 129 -30.72 -11.44 15.21
C CYS A 129 -29.36 -11.50 15.93
N GLY A 130 -28.70 -10.35 16.14
CA GLY A 130 -27.37 -10.29 16.76
C GLY A 130 -26.24 -10.81 15.89
N ASN A 131 -26.51 -11.25 14.65
CA ASN A 131 -25.51 -11.79 13.73
C ASN A 131 -24.44 -10.73 13.41
N SER A 132 -23.17 -11.10 13.57
CA SER A 132 -22.02 -10.22 13.33
C SER A 132 -21.30 -10.62 12.06
N VAL A 133 -21.04 -9.64 11.20
CA VAL A 133 -20.17 -9.77 10.04
C VAL A 133 -18.90 -9.00 10.35
N ASN A 134 -17.82 -9.75 10.57
CA ASN A 134 -16.53 -9.22 10.96
C ASN A 134 -15.63 -9.02 9.73
N ASN A 135 -14.62 -8.15 9.88
CA ASN A 135 -13.53 -7.98 8.92
C ASN A 135 -13.96 -7.62 7.50
N VAL A 136 -14.99 -6.77 7.38
CA VAL A 136 -15.41 -6.23 6.09
C VAL A 136 -14.41 -5.19 5.63
N SER A 137 -13.68 -5.50 4.55
CA SER A 137 -12.69 -4.59 3.95
C SER A 137 -13.38 -3.43 3.23
N VAL A 138 -12.99 -2.20 3.56
CA VAL A 138 -13.44 -0.99 2.87
C VAL A 138 -12.48 -0.68 1.74
N LYS A 139 -13.02 -0.40 0.54
CA LYS A 139 -12.18 0.00 -0.59
C LYS A 139 -11.48 1.33 -0.29
N PRO A 140 -10.20 1.48 -0.67
CA PRO A 140 -9.48 2.73 -0.50
C PRO A 140 -10.07 3.82 -1.41
N GLY A 141 -9.70 5.07 -1.14
CA GLY A 141 -10.16 6.24 -1.88
C GLY A 141 -11.24 7.04 -1.16
N LEU A 142 -11.99 7.85 -1.91
CA LEU A 142 -13.02 8.74 -1.35
C LEU A 142 -14.40 8.10 -1.28
N GLU A 143 -14.53 6.86 -1.77
CA GLU A 143 -15.78 6.11 -1.73
C GLU A 143 -16.08 5.64 -0.29
N GLY A 144 -17.36 5.64 0.06
CA GLY A 144 -17.87 5.06 1.31
C GLY A 144 -18.14 3.58 1.19
N TYR A 145 -18.49 2.93 2.31
CA TYR A 145 -18.96 1.56 2.31
C TYR A 145 -20.50 1.54 2.36
N ALA A 146 -21.14 0.87 1.40
CA ALA A 146 -22.60 0.72 1.38
C ALA A 146 -23.03 -0.45 2.27
N LEU A 147 -23.75 -0.14 3.36
CA LEU A 147 -24.28 -1.16 4.27
C LEU A 147 -25.33 -2.06 3.58
N PRO A 148 -25.27 -3.39 3.77
CA PRO A 148 -26.26 -4.31 3.22
C PRO A 148 -27.64 -4.05 3.83
N ARG A 149 -28.68 -4.03 2.98
CA ARG A 149 -30.07 -3.79 3.42
C ARG A 149 -30.81 -5.06 3.87
N LYS A 150 -30.23 -6.23 3.63
CA LYS A 150 -30.77 -7.53 4.02
C LYS A 150 -29.80 -8.20 4.97
N CYS A 151 -30.34 -8.79 6.04
CA CYS A 151 -29.57 -9.71 6.85
C CYS A 151 -29.29 -10.98 6.04
N ASN A 152 -28.14 -11.61 6.29
CA ASN A 152 -27.75 -12.86 5.63
C ASN A 152 -28.27 -14.12 6.35
N THR A 153 -29.10 -13.91 7.37
CA THR A 153 -29.78 -14.95 8.15
C THR A 153 -31.19 -15.17 7.64
#